data_AF-A0A3M7P4A2-F1
#
_entry.id   AF-A0A3M7P4A2-F1
#
_cell.length_a   1.000
_cell.length_b   1.000
_cell.length_c   1.000
_cell.angle_alpha   90.00
_cell.angle_beta   90.00
_cell.angle_gamma   90.00
#
_symmetry.space_group_name_H-M   'P 1'
#
loop_
_entity.id
_entity.type
_entity.pdbx_description
1 polymer ?
#
loop_
_entity_poly.entity_id
_entity_poly.type
_entity_poly.pdbx_seq_one_letter_code
_entity_poly.pdbx_strand_id
1 'polypeptide(L)' 'MLKNLILTFLIAVSLAQDCPPGVPVARCRADPCKFAIETGCAAFPQALCRPNYCGGCNSEWFLDG' A
#
# COMPACT_ATOMS: atom_id res chain seq x y z
N MET A 1 -7.16 -1.95 -45.01
CA MET A 1 -6.65 -0.79 -44.26
C MET A 1 -7.75 -0.28 -43.34
N LEU A 2 -7.74 -0.71 -42.08
CA LEU A 2 -8.59 -0.14 -41.04
C LEU A 2 -7.74 -0.10 -39.77
N LYS A 3 -7.14 1.06 -39.51
CA LYS A 3 -6.37 1.34 -38.30
C LYS A 3 -7.39 1.42 -37.16
N ASN A 4 -7.57 0.33 -36.43
CA ASN A 4 -8.32 0.33 -35.18
C ASN A 4 -7.62 1.28 -34.20
N LEU A 5 -8.16 2.49 -34.10
CA LEU A 5 -7.77 3.52 -33.15
C LEU A 5 -8.32 3.14 -31.78
N ILE A 6 -7.70 2.15 -31.13
CA ILE A 6 -7.94 1.90 -29.70
C ILE A 6 -7.19 3.02 -28.98
N LEU A 7 -7.95 4.04 -28.56
CA LEU A 7 -7.49 5.13 -27.73
C LEU A 7 -7.14 4.57 -26.35
N THR A 8 -5.93 4.01 -26.20
CA THR A 8 -5.42 3.57 -24.90
C THR A 8 -5.22 4.82 -24.05
N PHE A 9 -6.21 5.16 -23.23
CA PHE A 9 -6.05 6.10 -22.14
C PHE A 9 -4.94 5.57 -21.24
N LEU A 10 -3.73 6.12 -21.40
CA LEU A 10 -2.64 5.96 -20.45
C LEU A 10 -3.02 6.72 -19.18
N ILE A 11 -3.94 6.16 -18.40
CA ILE A 11 -4.10 6.58 -17.01
C ILE A 11 -2.82 6.08 -16.33
N ALA A 12 -1.83 6.95 -16.22
CA ALA A 12 -0.73 6.74 -15.30
C ALA A 12 -1.35 6.73 -13.90
N VAL A 13 -1.74 5.55 -13.42
CA VAL A 13 -2.18 5.37 -12.04
C VAL A 13 -0.94 5.62 -11.19
N SER A 14 -0.82 6.84 -10.68
CA SER A 14 0.22 7.21 -9.72
C SER A 14 -0.03 6.41 -8.45
N LEU A 15 0.68 5.30 -8.26
CA LEU A 15 0.71 4.52 -7.00
C LEU A 15 1.54 5.24 -5.90
N ALA A 16 1.62 6.56 -5.95
CA ALA A 16 2.31 7.32 -4.92
C ALA A 16 1.41 7.34 -3.68
N GLN A 17 1.85 6.67 -2.61
CA GLN A 17 1.24 6.83 -1.30
C GLN A 17 1.39 8.30 -0.89
N ASP A 18 0.29 9.04 -0.83
CA ASP A 18 0.31 10.45 -0.41
C ASP A 18 0.50 10.53 1.10
N CYS A 19 1.75 10.72 1.52
CA CYS A 19 2.06 11.01 2.91
C CYS A 19 1.67 12.44 3.29
N PRO A 20 1.36 12.71 4.58
CA PRO A 20 1.08 14.07 5.04
C PRO A 20 2.21 15.05 4.69
N PRO A 21 1.93 16.36 4.55
CA PRO A 21 2.96 17.35 4.25
C PRO A 21 4.14 17.28 5.21
N GLY A 22 5.36 17.23 4.66
CA GLY A 22 6.59 17.13 5.44
C GLY A 22 6.93 15.72 5.94
N VAL A 23 6.08 14.72 5.70
CA VAL A 23 6.34 13.32 6.06
C VAL A 23 6.98 12.58 4.89
N PRO A 24 8.23 12.09 5.04
CA PRO A 24 8.89 11.36 3.96
C PRO A 24 8.32 9.94 3.80
N VAL A 25 8.34 9.44 2.56
CA VAL A 25 8.08 8.02 2.26
C VAL A 25 9.37 7.23 2.55
N ALA A 26 9.27 6.21 3.41
CA ALA A 26 10.36 5.31 3.73
C ALA A 26 10.58 4.26 2.63
N ARG A 27 11.85 3.94 2.34
CA ARG A 27 12.21 2.78 1.51
C ARG A 27 12.53 1.58 2.39
N CYS A 28 11.52 0.75 2.61
CA CYS A 28 11.66 -0.44 3.45
C CYS A 28 12.38 -1.57 2.71
N ARG A 29 13.19 -2.34 3.44
CA ARG A 29 13.85 -3.55 2.90
C ARG A 29 12.86 -4.66 2.58
N ALA A 30 11.70 -4.64 3.23
CA ALA A 30 10.65 -5.62 3.10
C ALA A 30 9.30 -4.99 3.45
N ASP A 31 8.23 -5.66 3.04
CA ASP A 31 6.85 -5.27 3.34
C ASP A 31 6.60 -5.32 4.86
N PRO A 32 6.20 -4.21 5.50
CA PRO A 32 5.88 -4.16 6.93
C PRO A 32 4.83 -5.19 7.35
N CYS A 33 3.88 -5.54 6.47
CA CYS A 33 2.86 -6.53 6.76
C CYS A 33 3.38 -7.97 6.74
N LYS A 34 4.45 -8.28 5.99
CA LYS A 34 4.99 -9.65 5.93
C LYS A 34 5.50 -10.15 7.27
N PHE A 35 6.18 -9.29 8.03
CA PHE A 35 6.63 -9.62 9.38
C PHE A 35 5.55 -9.42 10.42
N ALA A 36 4.67 -8.43 10.20
CA ALA A 36 3.61 -8.14 11.15
C ALA A 36 2.57 -9.26 11.23
N ILE A 37 2.37 -10.11 10.21
CA ILE A 37 1.45 -11.26 10.34
C ILE A 37 1.92 -12.24 11.43
N GLU A 38 3.23 -12.43 11.60
CA GLU A 38 3.78 -13.33 12.64
C GLU A 38 3.63 -12.75 14.04
N THR A 39 3.72 -11.42 14.18
CA THR A 39 3.51 -10.69 15.44
C THR A 39 2.12 -10.04 15.51
N GLY A 40 1.21 -10.49 14.65
CA GLY A 40 -0.02 -9.77 14.31
C GLY A 40 -0.99 -9.72 15.46
N CYS A 41 -2.08 -8.97 15.27
CA CYS A 41 -3.13 -8.79 16.25
C CYS A 41 -3.83 -10.15 16.52
N ALA A 42 -3.24 -11.01 17.34
CA ALA A 42 -3.68 -12.39 17.56
C ALA A 42 -5.12 -12.46 18.12
N ALA A 43 -5.54 -11.40 18.80
CA ALA A 43 -6.90 -11.23 19.30
C ALA A 43 -7.95 -10.99 18.18
N PHE A 44 -7.50 -10.59 16.98
CA PHE A 44 -8.35 -10.24 15.84
C PHE A 44 -7.82 -10.87 14.55
N PRO A 45 -7.97 -12.20 14.39
CA PRO A 45 -7.45 -12.93 13.23
C PRO A 45 -8.07 -12.48 11.89
N GLN A 46 -9.21 -11.80 11.92
CA GLN A 46 -9.85 -11.22 10.74
C GLN A 46 -9.27 -9.86 10.32
N ALA A 47 -8.39 -9.25 11.12
CA ALA A 47 -7.85 -7.94 10.81
C ALA A 47 -7.00 -7.98 9.54
N LEU A 48 -7.23 -7.02 8.65
CA LEU A 48 -6.45 -6.82 7.43
C LEU A 48 -5.27 -5.89 7.71
N CYS A 49 -4.07 -6.33 7.36
CA CYS A 49 -2.89 -5.47 7.39
C CYS A 49 -2.78 -4.64 6.12
N ARG A 50 -2.54 -3.33 6.27
CA ARG A 50 -2.17 -2.42 5.18
C ARG A 50 -0.80 -1.81 5.48
N PRO A 51 0.15 -1.83 4.53
CA PRO A 51 1.46 -1.22 4.76
C PRO A 51 1.35 0.30 4.72
N ASN A 52 1.97 0.97 5.69
CA ASN A 52 2.11 2.42 5.72
C ASN A 52 3.60 2.79 5.71
N TYR A 53 4.03 3.41 4.60
CA TYR A 53 5.41 3.83 4.37
C TYR A 53 5.69 5.27 4.79
N CYS A 54 4.71 5.99 5.34
CA CYS A 54 4.87 7.37 5.75
C CYS A 54 5.60 7.47 7.09
N GLY A 55 6.74 8.14 7.10
CA GLY A 55 7.57 8.34 8.29
C GLY A 55 8.29 7.08 8.79
N GLY A 56 8.08 5.92 8.15
CA GLY A 56 8.66 4.65 8.59
C GLY A 56 8.10 3.45 7.85
N CYS A 57 8.49 2.26 8.31
CA CYS A 57 8.01 0.96 7.81
C CYS A 57 6.94 0.43 8.75
N ASN A 58 5.72 0.94 8.62
CA ASN A 58 4.64 0.69 9.58
C ASN A 58 3.64 -0.34 9.03
N SER A 59 3.08 -1.14 9.94
CA SER A 59 1.93 -2.01 9.66
C SER A 59 0.71 -1.43 10.35
N GLU A 60 -0.38 -1.22 9.60
CA GLU A 60 -1.66 -0.77 10.13
C GLU A 60 -2.70 -1.89 9.98
N TRP A 61 -3.53 -2.08 11.01
CA TRP A 61 -4.48 -3.18 11.10
C TRP A 61 -5.92 -2.68 11.14
N PHE A 62 -6.79 -3.24 10.30
CA PHE A 62 -8.17 -2.81 10.11
C PHE A 62 -9.12 -4.00 10.28
N LEU A 63 -10.20 -3.85 11.04
CA LEU A 63 -11.16 -4.93 11.28
C LEU A 63 -12.16 -5.12 10.14
N ASP A 64 -12.42 -4.07 9.35
CA ASP A 64 -13.31 -4.09 8.20
C ASP A 64 -12.55 -3.58 6.97
N GLY A 65 -12.57 -4.38 5.90
CA GLY A 65 -11.94 -4.07 4.62
C GLY A 65 -12.74 -3.08 3.79
#